data_AF-A0A1F2XE78-F1
#
_entry.id   AF-A0A1F2XE78-F1
#
_cell.length_a   1.000
_cell.length_b   1.000
_cell.length_c   1.000
_cell.angle_alpha   90.00
_cell.angle_beta   90.00
_cell.angle_gamma   90.00
#
_symmetry.space_group_name_H-M   'P 1'
#
loop_
_entity.id
_entity.type
_entity.pdbx_description
1 polymer ?
#
loop_
_entity_poly.entity_id
_entity_poly.type
_entity_poly.pdbx_seq_one_letter_code
_entity_poly.pdbx_strand_id
1 'polypeptide(L)'
;MRSHALRLVLLTAIAVGGSMSVSGSALAADQGGCTTTLNGVEVERIASLNSPLELSATDTVVFAGTGPTPTETVRVALIVGPITVDSGSTTYLPAAAEFSASLDLDEVSPYGVGLFRVRGSTDQCVVEVWLRISGRSPLTTLTGLTAAGLALGGLTGLLGAVASRRRWSRIAGAAGGLFVGGGGAVLGQQFGRLQLSYPSLAISALGAAGLGYLLGGLLRPDRAAAFRDDPDLPEDIAPTLVDHRPGPMVAASAPAALRSARPEPPASSQPPTRSGPAVVPPEAAAPYWCYVLAEVDVFDLTDHTRIVARLRPGSWYLCKREIGAWAHVASGDGPDGWVARGSVHRQG
;
A
#
# COMPACT_ATOMS: atom_id res chain seq x y z
N MET A 1 15.24 32.74 25.47
CA MET A 1 15.36 31.32 25.06
C MET A 1 14.05 30.69 24.54
N ARG A 2 12.84 31.04 25.04
CA ARG A 2 11.56 30.44 24.57
C ARG A 2 11.18 30.72 23.11
N SER A 3 11.63 31.82 22.50
CA SER A 3 11.26 32.19 21.11
C SER A 3 12.01 31.39 20.03
N HIS A 4 13.23 30.91 20.30
CA HIS A 4 14.03 30.18 19.32
C HIS A 4 13.55 28.73 19.15
N ALA A 5 13.12 28.07 20.23
CA ALA A 5 12.57 26.72 20.16
C ALA A 5 11.25 26.67 19.37
N LEU A 6 10.37 27.66 19.58
CA LEU A 6 9.10 27.77 18.84
C LEU A 6 9.34 28.04 17.34
N ARG A 7 10.29 28.93 17.01
CA ARG A 7 10.67 29.21 15.61
C ARG A 7 11.30 28.00 14.93
N LEU A 8 12.09 27.20 15.65
CA LEU A 8 12.67 25.98 15.10
C LEU A 8 11.58 24.94 14.80
N VAL A 9 10.64 24.72 15.72
CA VAL A 9 9.51 23.81 15.50
C VAL A 9 8.64 24.26 14.31
N LEU A 10 8.38 25.55 14.18
CA LEU A 10 7.61 26.11 13.07
C LEU A 10 8.33 25.95 11.71
N LEU A 11 9.64 26.24 11.64
CA LEU A 11 10.45 26.03 10.44
C LEU A 11 10.56 24.56 10.05
N THR A 12 10.57 23.67 11.04
CA THR A 12 10.59 22.23 10.83
C THR A 12 9.26 21.72 10.27
N ALA A 13 8.12 22.21 10.80
CA ALA A 13 6.80 21.89 10.27
C ALA A 13 6.63 22.38 8.81
N ILE A 14 7.20 23.53 8.46
CA ILE A 14 7.20 24.07 7.10
C ILE A 14 8.11 23.25 6.16
N ALA A 15 9.28 22.81 6.63
CA ALA A 15 10.18 21.99 5.82
C ALA A 15 9.62 20.58 5.54
N VAL A 16 8.91 19.99 6.51
CA VAL A 16 8.20 18.71 6.31
C VAL A 16 6.99 18.88 5.41
N GLY A 17 6.28 20.02 5.48
CA GLY A 17 5.19 20.34 4.55
C GLY A 17 5.65 20.68 3.13
N GLY A 18 6.89 21.13 2.95
CA GLY A 18 7.46 21.58 1.67
C GLY A 18 8.10 20.49 0.81
N SER A 19 8.15 19.24 1.28
CA SER A 19 8.66 18.09 0.49
C SER A 19 7.59 17.61 -0.50
N MET A 20 7.11 18.52 -1.33
CA MET A 20 6.10 18.25 -2.34
C MET A 20 6.72 17.56 -3.56
N SER A 21 6.32 16.29 -3.71
CA SER A 21 5.93 15.68 -4.98
C SER A 21 6.90 15.86 -6.15
N VAL A 22 8.02 15.14 -6.11
CA VAL A 22 8.64 14.72 -7.37
C VAL A 22 7.76 13.61 -7.94
N SER A 23 6.68 14.01 -8.63
CA SER A 23 5.78 13.11 -9.32
C SER A 23 6.53 12.53 -10.52
N GLY A 24 7.14 11.36 -10.33
CA GLY A 24 7.61 10.57 -11.47
C GLY A 24 6.39 10.15 -12.27
N SER A 25 6.28 10.62 -13.51
CA SER A 25 5.27 10.11 -14.45
C SER A 25 5.48 8.61 -14.56
N ALA A 26 4.47 7.82 -14.17
CA ALA A 26 4.44 6.44 -14.60
C ALA A 26 4.42 6.48 -16.13
N LEU A 27 5.46 5.92 -16.76
CA LEU A 27 5.42 5.65 -18.19
C LEU A 27 4.34 4.58 -18.37
N ALA A 28 3.09 5.02 -18.52
CA ALA A 28 2.02 4.19 -19.04
C ALA A 28 2.33 3.96 -20.52
N ALA A 29 3.32 3.10 -20.76
CA ALA A 29 3.66 2.62 -22.07
C ALA A 29 2.81 1.38 -22.29
N ASP A 30 1.75 1.51 -23.08
CA ASP A 30 1.11 0.37 -23.71
C ASP A 30 2.15 -0.32 -24.60
N GLN A 31 2.83 -1.30 -24.02
CA GLN A 31 3.70 -2.20 -24.76
C GLN A 31 2.84 -3.36 -25.22
N GLY A 32 2.16 -3.25 -26.36
CA GLY A 32 1.39 -4.38 -26.90
C GLY A 32 0.31 -4.06 -27.92
N GLY A 33 -0.13 -2.80 -28.05
CA GLY A 33 -1.21 -2.44 -28.97
C GLY A 33 -2.55 -3.09 -28.62
N CYS A 34 -2.76 -3.41 -27.34
CA CYS A 34 -4.02 -3.96 -26.85
C CYS A 34 -4.94 -2.82 -26.42
N THR A 35 -6.23 -2.93 -26.74
CA THR A 35 -7.22 -2.01 -26.17
C THR A 35 -7.63 -2.56 -24.81
N THR A 36 -7.39 -1.79 -23.75
CA THR A 36 -7.59 -2.24 -22.37
C THR A 36 -8.43 -1.25 -21.59
N THR A 37 -9.25 -1.81 -20.69
CA THR A 37 -10.10 -1.07 -19.77
C THR A 37 -9.93 -1.62 -18.36
N LEU A 38 -10.11 -0.75 -17.37
CA LEU A 38 -10.25 -1.12 -15.97
C LEU A 38 -11.63 -0.69 -15.50
N ASN A 39 -12.48 -1.64 -15.12
CA ASN A 39 -13.89 -1.42 -14.77
C ASN A 39 -14.65 -0.65 -15.86
N GLY A 40 -14.36 -0.93 -17.14
CA GLY A 40 -14.98 -0.26 -18.29
C GLY A 40 -14.41 1.13 -18.62
N VAL A 41 -13.41 1.62 -17.87
CA VAL A 41 -12.73 2.89 -18.16
C VAL A 41 -11.44 2.63 -18.94
N GLU A 42 -11.25 3.33 -20.06
CA GLU A 42 -10.03 3.27 -20.87
C GLU A 42 -8.78 3.58 -20.02
N VAL A 43 -7.77 2.72 -20.10
CA VAL A 43 -6.53 2.81 -19.33
C VAL A 43 -5.82 4.16 -19.48
N GLU A 44 -5.84 4.74 -20.68
CA GLU A 44 -5.21 6.03 -20.98
C GLU A 44 -5.78 7.19 -20.14
N ARG A 45 -7.06 7.13 -19.77
CA ARG A 45 -7.71 8.17 -18.95
C ARG A 45 -7.32 8.10 -17.47
N ILE A 46 -6.88 6.92 -17.00
CA ILE A 46 -6.58 6.62 -15.60
C ILE A 46 -5.10 6.28 -15.34
N ALA A 47 -4.27 6.47 -16.36
CA ALA A 47 -2.82 6.29 -16.29
C ALA A 47 -2.13 7.34 -15.41
N SER A 48 -2.79 8.47 -15.13
CA SER A 48 -2.22 9.59 -14.36
C SER A 48 -2.63 9.57 -12.90
N LEU A 49 -1.68 9.92 -12.01
CA LEU A 49 -1.93 10.15 -10.58
C LEU A 49 -2.98 11.23 -10.32
N ASN A 50 -3.19 12.15 -11.26
CA ASN A 50 -4.17 13.23 -11.13
C ASN A 50 -5.61 12.78 -11.47
N SER A 51 -5.76 11.60 -12.08
CA SER A 51 -7.04 11.04 -12.47
C SER A 51 -7.07 9.54 -12.17
N PRO A 52 -6.89 9.13 -10.89
CA PRO A 52 -6.96 7.73 -10.53
C PRO A 52 -8.40 7.22 -10.70
N LEU A 53 -8.55 5.94 -11.03
CA LEU A 53 -9.86 5.29 -10.94
C LEU A 53 -10.27 5.20 -9.47
N GLU A 54 -11.42 5.75 -9.08
CA GLU A 54 -11.92 5.63 -7.72
C GLU A 54 -12.89 4.45 -7.61
N LEU A 55 -12.59 3.52 -6.70
CA LEU A 55 -13.46 2.37 -6.38
C LEU A 55 -13.71 2.29 -4.87
N SER A 56 -14.83 1.68 -4.48
CA SER A 56 -15.13 1.33 -3.10
C SER A 56 -14.31 0.12 -2.65
N ALA A 57 -14.08 0.01 -1.34
CA ALA A 57 -13.45 -1.13 -0.67
C ALA A 57 -14.18 -2.47 -0.88
N THR A 58 -15.42 -2.44 -1.34
CA THR A 58 -16.27 -3.60 -1.62
C THR A 58 -16.45 -3.87 -3.11
N ASP A 59 -15.82 -3.08 -3.97
CA ASP A 59 -15.93 -3.25 -5.42
C ASP A 59 -14.98 -4.33 -5.92
N THR A 60 -15.22 -4.81 -7.13
CA THR A 60 -14.31 -5.72 -7.83
C THR A 60 -13.56 -4.92 -8.89
N VAL A 61 -12.22 -5.03 -8.92
CA VAL A 61 -11.42 -4.53 -10.03
C VAL A 61 -11.55 -5.52 -11.19
N VAL A 62 -11.92 -5.05 -12.37
CA VAL A 62 -12.04 -5.85 -13.58
C VAL A 62 -11.11 -5.29 -14.63
N PHE A 63 -10.03 -6.01 -14.92
CA PHE A 63 -9.13 -5.71 -16.03
C PHE A 63 -9.60 -6.48 -17.26
N ALA A 64 -10.02 -5.79 -18.31
CA ALA A 64 -10.54 -6.42 -19.52
C ALA A 64 -10.04 -5.72 -20.79
N GLY A 65 -10.02 -6.43 -21.90
CA GLY A 65 -9.55 -5.85 -23.16
C GLY A 65 -9.61 -6.79 -24.34
N THR A 66 -9.11 -6.30 -25.47
CA THR A 66 -8.93 -7.06 -26.69
C THR A 66 -7.51 -6.88 -27.24
N GLY A 67 -6.91 -7.96 -27.73
CA GLY A 67 -5.58 -7.99 -28.31
C GLY A 67 -5.58 -8.52 -29.75
N PRO A 68 -4.58 -8.13 -30.57
CA PRO A 68 -4.43 -8.65 -31.93
C PRO A 68 -4.03 -10.14 -31.96
N THR A 69 -3.47 -10.64 -30.86
CA THR A 69 -3.04 -12.02 -30.66
C THR A 69 -3.84 -12.64 -29.50
N PRO A 70 -4.40 -13.86 -29.67
CA PRO A 70 -5.09 -14.56 -28.59
C PRO A 70 -4.20 -14.73 -27.37
N THR A 71 -4.77 -14.51 -26.19
CA THR A 71 -4.11 -14.64 -24.88
C THR A 71 -4.58 -15.92 -24.20
N GLU A 72 -3.64 -16.65 -23.60
CA GLU A 72 -3.91 -17.82 -22.76
C GLU A 72 -4.08 -17.40 -21.31
N THR A 73 -3.32 -16.41 -20.83
CA THR A 73 -3.38 -15.98 -19.43
C THR A 73 -3.50 -14.46 -19.30
N VAL A 74 -4.46 -14.02 -18.50
CA VAL A 74 -4.62 -12.63 -18.08
C VAL A 74 -4.48 -12.54 -16.56
N ARG A 75 -3.78 -11.51 -16.08
CA ARG A 75 -3.56 -11.23 -14.67
C ARG A 75 -3.81 -9.76 -14.37
N VAL A 76 -4.42 -9.50 -13.21
CA VAL A 76 -4.50 -8.17 -12.60
C VAL A 76 -3.87 -8.25 -11.22
N ALA A 77 -2.99 -7.31 -10.90
CA ALA A 77 -2.26 -7.28 -9.63
C ALA A 77 -2.34 -5.89 -9.01
N LEU A 78 -2.57 -5.84 -7.70
CA LEU A 78 -2.50 -4.62 -6.91
C LEU A 78 -1.10 -4.49 -6.29
N ILE A 79 -0.44 -3.37 -6.54
CA ILE A 79 0.96 -3.13 -6.18
C ILE A 79 1.06 -1.94 -5.23
N VAL A 80 1.79 -2.12 -4.13
CA VAL A 80 2.21 -1.06 -3.20
C VAL A 80 3.73 -0.99 -3.22
N GLY A 81 4.26 0.08 -3.82
CA GLY A 81 5.70 0.21 -4.07
C GLY A 81 6.23 -0.99 -4.87
N PRO A 82 7.09 -1.86 -4.29
CA PRO A 82 7.65 -3.05 -4.93
C PRO A 82 6.86 -4.34 -4.66
N ILE A 83 5.89 -4.32 -3.75
CA ILE A 83 5.23 -5.53 -3.26
C ILE A 83 3.89 -5.67 -3.98
N THR A 84 3.64 -6.86 -4.53
CA THR A 84 2.30 -7.27 -4.95
C THR A 84 1.50 -7.61 -3.71
N VAL A 85 0.46 -6.84 -3.43
CA VAL A 85 -0.42 -7.05 -2.28
C VAL A 85 -1.38 -8.19 -2.58
N ASP A 86 -1.95 -8.19 -3.78
CA ASP A 86 -2.90 -9.20 -4.22
C ASP A 86 -2.92 -9.32 -5.74
N SER A 87 -3.44 -10.43 -6.28
CA SER A 87 -3.63 -10.60 -7.72
C SER A 87 -4.69 -11.63 -8.08
N GLY A 88 -5.47 -11.32 -9.11
CA GLY A 88 -6.38 -12.23 -9.77
C GLY A 88 -5.84 -12.65 -11.14
N SER A 89 -6.17 -13.86 -11.57
CA SER A 89 -5.80 -14.35 -12.90
C SER A 89 -6.90 -15.21 -13.51
N THR A 90 -6.98 -15.21 -14.84
CA THR A 90 -7.90 -16.05 -15.61
C THR A 90 -7.12 -16.70 -16.74
N THR A 91 -7.38 -17.98 -16.97
CA THR A 91 -6.75 -18.78 -18.02
C THR A 91 -7.80 -19.19 -19.04
N TYR A 92 -7.47 -19.07 -20.33
CA TYR A 92 -8.34 -19.36 -21.45
C TYR A 92 -7.84 -20.60 -22.20
N LEU A 93 -8.73 -21.58 -22.37
CA LEU A 93 -8.49 -22.78 -23.16
C LEU A 93 -9.75 -23.05 -24.01
N PRO A 94 -9.73 -22.71 -25.33
CA PRO A 94 -8.60 -22.18 -26.10
C PRO A 94 -8.29 -20.69 -25.80
N ALA A 95 -7.10 -20.23 -26.22
CA ALA A 95 -6.72 -18.83 -26.14
C ALA A 95 -7.77 -17.91 -26.80
N ALA A 96 -8.00 -16.73 -26.21
CA ALA A 96 -9.04 -15.81 -26.64
C ALA A 96 -8.47 -14.42 -26.98
N ALA A 97 -9.01 -13.77 -28.00
CA ALA A 97 -8.64 -12.39 -28.35
C ALA A 97 -9.22 -11.38 -27.34
N GLU A 98 -10.38 -11.70 -26.75
CA GLU A 98 -10.97 -10.96 -25.63
C GLU A 98 -10.55 -11.60 -24.32
N PHE A 99 -10.21 -10.77 -23.34
CA PHE A 99 -9.75 -11.25 -22.03
C PHE A 99 -10.31 -10.40 -20.89
N SER A 100 -10.38 -11.01 -19.71
CA SER A 100 -10.82 -10.38 -18.47
C SER A 100 -10.20 -11.10 -17.26
N ALA A 101 -9.63 -10.37 -16.32
CA ALA A 101 -9.31 -10.84 -14.97
C ALA A 101 -10.01 -9.94 -13.95
N SER A 102 -10.40 -10.53 -12.81
CA SER A 102 -11.02 -9.79 -11.72
C SER A 102 -10.26 -9.96 -10.40
N LEU A 103 -10.35 -8.96 -9.53
CA LEU A 103 -9.76 -8.94 -8.18
C LEU A 103 -10.78 -8.31 -7.23
N ASP A 104 -11.16 -9.03 -6.18
CA ASP A 104 -12.11 -8.54 -5.19
C ASP A 104 -11.41 -7.61 -4.17
N LEU A 105 -11.86 -6.36 -4.05
CA LEU A 105 -11.26 -5.42 -3.11
C LEU A 105 -11.69 -5.67 -1.67
N ASP A 106 -12.74 -6.45 -1.41
CA ASP A 106 -13.13 -6.75 -0.02
C ASP A 106 -12.10 -7.63 0.69
N GLU A 107 -11.33 -8.44 -0.06
CA GLU A 107 -10.21 -9.22 0.49
C GLU A 107 -9.00 -8.33 0.82
N VAL A 108 -8.81 -7.23 0.08
CA VAL A 108 -7.63 -6.35 0.19
C VAL A 108 -7.86 -5.19 1.17
N SER A 109 -9.06 -4.63 1.18
CA SER A 109 -9.40 -3.41 1.92
C SER A 109 -9.25 -3.49 3.45
N PRO A 110 -9.31 -4.66 4.13
CA PRO A 110 -8.92 -4.78 5.54
C PRO A 110 -7.44 -4.47 5.77
N TYR A 111 -6.58 -4.74 4.78
CA TYR A 111 -5.15 -4.53 4.88
C TYR A 111 -4.76 -3.09 4.53
N GLY A 112 -5.42 -2.45 3.57
CA GLY A 112 -5.13 -1.06 3.21
C GLY A 112 -6.15 -0.42 2.27
N VAL A 113 -6.23 0.91 2.33
CA VAL A 113 -6.97 1.78 1.41
C VAL A 113 -6.07 2.90 0.88
N GLY A 114 -6.62 3.81 0.08
CA GLY A 114 -5.88 4.94 -0.48
C GLY A 114 -5.40 4.66 -1.90
N LEU A 115 -4.21 5.16 -2.24
CA LEU A 115 -3.69 5.11 -3.60
C LEU A 115 -2.82 3.86 -3.84
N PHE A 116 -3.16 3.12 -4.89
CA PHE A 116 -2.49 1.90 -5.33
C PHE A 116 -2.17 1.95 -6.81
N ARG A 117 -1.15 1.18 -7.21
CA ARG A 117 -0.86 0.94 -8.61
C ARG A 117 -1.46 -0.41 -8.99
N VAL A 118 -2.27 -0.45 -10.05
CA VAL A 118 -2.78 -1.70 -10.61
C VAL A 118 -1.97 -2.04 -11.84
N ARG A 119 -1.51 -3.29 -11.93
CA ARG A 119 -0.81 -3.82 -13.10
C ARG A 119 -1.66 -4.90 -13.75
N GLY A 120 -2.18 -4.61 -14.93
CA GLY A 120 -2.78 -5.61 -15.82
C GLY A 120 -1.69 -6.20 -16.72
N SER A 121 -1.69 -7.52 -16.90
CA SER A 121 -0.77 -8.18 -17.82
C SER A 121 -1.44 -9.34 -18.53
N THR A 122 -1.20 -9.44 -19.82
CA THR A 122 -1.46 -10.63 -20.65
C THR A 122 -0.14 -11.22 -21.13
N ASP A 123 -0.20 -12.21 -22.01
CA ASP A 123 0.99 -12.75 -22.69
C ASP A 123 1.67 -11.72 -23.62
N GLN A 124 0.97 -10.64 -23.97
CA GLN A 124 1.35 -9.72 -25.04
C GLN A 124 1.33 -8.25 -24.65
N CYS A 125 0.61 -7.88 -23.58
CA CYS A 125 0.55 -6.51 -23.09
C CYS A 125 0.75 -6.41 -21.58
N VAL A 126 1.31 -5.29 -21.16
CA VAL A 126 1.39 -4.90 -19.75
C VAL A 126 0.95 -3.46 -19.64
N VAL A 127 -0.02 -3.20 -18.77
CA VAL A 127 -0.50 -1.85 -18.47
C VAL A 127 -0.44 -1.58 -16.98
N GLU A 128 -0.09 -0.35 -16.63
CA GLU A 128 -0.08 0.14 -15.24
C GLU A 128 -0.98 1.36 -15.11
N VAL A 129 -1.90 1.34 -14.15
CA VAL A 129 -2.83 2.43 -13.86
C VAL A 129 -2.90 2.74 -12.38
N TRP A 130 -3.46 3.91 -12.05
CA TRP A 130 -3.65 4.32 -10.66
C TRP A 130 -5.08 4.06 -10.21
N LEU A 131 -5.21 3.37 -9.08
CA LEU A 131 -6.47 3.07 -8.41
C LEU A 131 -6.49 3.72 -7.04
N ARG A 132 -7.60 4.36 -6.69
CA ARG A 132 -7.88 4.85 -5.35
C ARG A 132 -9.00 4.03 -4.73
N ILE A 133 -8.69 3.29 -3.67
CA ILE A 133 -9.66 2.52 -2.91
C ILE A 133 -10.22 3.41 -1.78
N SER A 134 -11.54 3.54 -1.73
CA SER A 134 -12.30 4.36 -0.79
C SER A 134 -13.27 3.51 0.04
N GLY A 135 -14.15 4.11 0.86
CA GLY A 135 -15.19 3.39 1.60
C GLY A 135 -14.82 2.85 2.99
N ARG A 136 -13.52 2.68 3.31
CA ARG A 136 -13.05 2.43 4.69
C ARG A 136 -12.20 3.58 5.21
N SER A 137 -12.19 3.76 6.53
CA SER A 137 -11.30 4.72 7.17
C SER A 137 -9.84 4.24 7.05
N PRO A 138 -8.90 5.10 6.62
CA PRO A 138 -7.48 4.79 6.63
C PRO A 138 -6.97 4.29 7.99
N LEU A 139 -7.57 4.75 9.09
CA LEU A 139 -7.16 4.38 10.45
C LEU A 139 -7.81 3.08 10.95
N THR A 140 -8.69 2.46 10.17
CA THR A 140 -9.30 1.16 10.51
C THR A 140 -8.64 -0.02 9.77
N THR A 141 -7.73 0.26 8.83
CA THR A 141 -6.98 -0.79 8.13
C THR A 141 -5.78 -1.25 8.96
N LEU A 142 -5.32 -2.50 8.76
CA LEU A 142 -4.14 -3.02 9.46
C LEU A 142 -2.89 -2.15 9.17
N THR A 143 -2.69 -1.77 7.91
CA THR A 143 -1.56 -0.92 7.50
C THR A 143 -1.67 0.48 8.09
N GLY A 144 -2.87 1.07 8.13
CA GLY A 144 -3.05 2.40 8.71
C GLY A 144 -2.91 2.43 10.22
N LEU A 145 -3.42 1.41 10.93
CA LEU A 145 -3.23 1.27 12.39
C LEU A 145 -1.76 1.10 12.75
N THR A 146 -1.03 0.23 12.04
CA THR A 146 0.41 0.02 12.28
C THR A 146 1.20 1.29 11.97
N ALA A 147 0.91 1.96 10.85
CA ALA A 147 1.55 3.23 10.49
C ALA A 147 1.26 4.34 11.50
N ALA A 148 0.02 4.47 11.97
CA ALA A 148 -0.36 5.41 13.03
C ALA A 148 0.37 5.10 14.34
N GLY A 149 0.45 3.83 14.74
CA GLY A 149 1.20 3.40 15.92
C GLY A 149 2.69 3.76 15.84
N LEU A 150 3.32 3.51 14.69
CA LEU A 150 4.73 3.88 14.46
C LEU A 150 4.92 5.40 14.51
N ALA A 151 4.07 6.15 13.83
CA ALA A 151 4.15 7.61 13.78
C ALA A 151 3.95 8.23 15.17
N LEU A 152 2.89 7.82 15.89
CA LEU A 152 2.59 8.31 17.24
C LEU A 152 3.63 7.87 18.26
N GLY A 153 4.14 6.63 18.17
CA GLY A 153 5.19 6.12 19.05
C GLY A 153 6.50 6.89 18.88
N GLY A 154 6.92 7.11 17.63
CA GLY A 154 8.10 7.93 17.32
C GLY A 154 7.92 9.38 17.80
N LEU A 155 6.76 9.98 17.55
CA LEU A 155 6.46 11.36 17.95
C LEU A 155 6.45 11.52 19.47
N THR A 156 5.80 10.60 20.19
CA THR A 156 5.74 10.60 21.65
C THR A 156 7.12 10.41 22.26
N GLY A 157 7.97 9.55 21.67
CA GLY A 157 9.36 9.41 22.07
C GLY A 157 10.15 10.72 21.93
N LEU A 158 10.01 11.40 20.78
CA LEU A 158 10.66 12.69 20.54
C LEU A 158 10.15 13.78 21.49
N LEU A 159 8.83 13.91 21.66
CA LEU A 159 8.23 14.89 22.57
C LEU A 159 8.58 14.61 24.03
N GLY A 160 8.57 13.34 24.45
CA GLY A 160 8.98 12.92 25.78
C GLY A 160 10.45 13.23 26.07
N ALA A 161 11.33 13.06 25.08
CA ALA A 161 12.74 13.45 25.19
C ALA A 161 12.89 14.97 25.41
N VAL A 162 12.14 15.77 24.65
CA VAL A 162 12.12 17.24 24.81
C VAL A 162 11.58 17.65 26.18
N ALA A 163 10.43 17.09 26.58
CA ALA A 163 9.75 17.46 27.82
C ALA A 163 10.55 17.07 29.07
N SER A 164 11.15 15.87 29.07
CA SER A 164 11.93 15.37 30.21
C SER A 164 13.32 16.00 30.31
N ARG A 165 13.78 16.74 29.28
CA ARG A 165 15.19 17.19 29.11
C ARG A 165 16.20 16.05 29.35
N ARG A 166 15.76 14.81 29.20
CA ARG A 166 16.56 13.63 29.53
C ARG A 166 17.58 13.45 28.42
N ARG A 167 18.81 13.11 28.79
CA ARG A 167 19.93 12.92 27.84
C ARG A 167 19.60 11.81 26.84
N TRP A 168 19.03 12.17 25.71
CA TRP A 168 18.88 11.25 24.59
C TRP A 168 20.17 11.22 23.78
N SER A 169 20.53 10.02 23.32
CA SER A 169 21.58 9.90 22.32
C SER A 169 21.02 10.41 20.98
N ARG A 170 21.90 10.95 20.13
CA ARG A 170 21.50 11.36 18.77
C ARG A 170 20.91 10.19 17.97
N ILE A 171 21.36 8.97 18.27
CA ILE A 171 20.87 7.71 17.68
C ILE A 171 19.40 7.47 18.08
N ALA A 172 19.03 7.67 19.35
CA ALA A 172 17.65 7.54 19.79
C ALA A 172 16.73 8.56 19.09
N GLY A 173 17.20 9.82 18.95
CA GLY A 173 16.50 10.84 18.18
C GLY A 173 16.29 10.45 16.72
N ALA A 174 17.34 9.95 16.05
CA ALA A 174 17.25 9.48 14.67
C ALA A 174 16.27 8.31 14.50
N ALA A 175 16.28 7.34 15.43
CA ALA A 175 15.35 6.23 15.42
C ALA A 175 13.90 6.70 15.57
N GLY A 176 13.61 7.62 16.50
CA GLY A 176 12.29 8.24 16.64
C GLY A 176 11.85 8.94 15.35
N GLY A 177 12.77 9.65 14.70
CA GLY A 177 12.56 10.27 13.39
C GLY A 177 12.21 9.27 12.29
N LEU A 178 12.92 8.14 12.17
CA LEU A 178 12.62 7.08 11.20
C LEU A 178 11.19 6.56 11.35
N PHE A 179 10.74 6.32 12.58
CA PHE A 179 9.38 5.83 12.85
C PHE A 179 8.31 6.88 12.47
N VAL A 180 8.54 8.15 12.77
CA VAL A 180 7.64 9.24 12.37
C VAL A 180 7.58 9.37 10.85
N GLY A 181 8.73 9.41 10.19
CA GLY A 181 8.81 9.57 8.74
C GLY A 181 8.21 8.40 7.98
N GLY A 182 8.55 7.16 8.38
CA GLY A 182 8.00 5.94 7.77
C GLY A 182 6.50 5.81 8.00
N GLY A 183 6.03 5.95 9.25
CA GLY A 183 4.61 5.90 9.57
C GLY A 183 3.81 7.01 8.88
N GLY A 184 4.35 8.22 8.83
CA GLY A 184 3.74 9.36 8.14
C GLY A 184 3.62 9.14 6.63
N ALA A 185 4.64 8.59 5.97
CA ALA A 185 4.59 8.28 4.54
C ALA A 185 3.51 7.23 4.21
N VAL A 186 3.45 6.16 5.00
CA VAL A 186 2.43 5.11 4.82
C VAL A 186 1.02 5.66 5.07
N LEU A 187 0.82 6.47 6.12
CA LEU A 187 -0.46 7.16 6.33
C LEU A 187 -0.81 8.08 5.15
N GLY A 188 0.16 8.84 4.64
CA GLY A 188 -0.04 9.68 3.46
C GLY A 188 -0.55 8.90 2.25
N GLN A 189 -0.04 7.68 2.03
CA GLN A 189 -0.56 6.77 1.01
C GLN A 189 -2.00 6.31 1.32
N GLN A 190 -2.28 5.92 2.56
CA GLN A 190 -3.60 5.45 2.98
C GLN A 190 -4.68 6.54 2.84
N PHE A 191 -4.32 7.81 3.02
CA PHE A 191 -5.19 8.96 2.76
C PHE A 191 -5.26 9.38 1.28
N GLY A 192 -4.54 8.68 0.39
CA GLY A 192 -4.46 9.01 -1.04
C GLY A 192 -3.76 10.33 -1.34
N ARG A 193 -2.86 10.78 -0.45
CA ARG A 193 -2.12 12.05 -0.57
C ARG A 193 -0.68 11.88 -1.06
N LEU A 194 -0.11 10.68 -0.90
CA LEU A 194 1.28 10.39 -1.22
C LEU A 194 1.38 9.11 -2.05
N GLN A 195 2.13 9.16 -3.14
CA GLN A 195 2.50 7.98 -3.91
C GLN A 195 3.68 7.29 -3.23
N LEU A 196 3.42 6.17 -2.56
CA LEU A 196 4.48 5.44 -1.87
C LEU A 196 5.37 4.68 -2.87
N SER A 197 6.52 5.26 -3.15
CA SER A 197 7.65 4.65 -3.84
C SER A 197 8.84 4.48 -2.88
N TYR A 198 9.79 3.60 -3.20
CA TYR A 198 11.02 3.47 -2.38
C TYR A 198 11.74 4.81 -2.16
N PRO A 199 11.91 5.68 -3.18
CA PRO A 199 12.51 6.99 -2.96
C PRO A 199 11.69 7.86 -2.01
N SER A 200 10.37 7.93 -2.17
CA SER A 200 9.51 8.75 -1.30
C SER A 200 9.54 8.27 0.16
N LEU A 201 9.54 6.95 0.38
CA LEU A 201 9.63 6.34 1.70
C LEU A 201 11.00 6.62 2.32
N ALA A 202 12.08 6.42 1.55
CA ALA A 202 13.44 6.69 2.00
C ALA A 202 13.65 8.16 2.34
N ILE A 203 13.19 9.09 1.50
CA ILE A 203 13.28 10.53 1.73
C ILE A 203 12.51 10.92 2.99
N SER A 204 11.28 10.41 3.16
CA SER A 204 10.46 10.71 4.34
C SER A 204 11.10 10.17 5.63
N ALA A 205 11.56 8.92 5.61
CA ALA A 205 12.20 8.29 6.76
C ALA A 205 13.54 8.95 7.11
N LEU A 206 14.44 9.11 6.14
CA LEU A 206 15.77 9.69 6.35
C LEU A 206 15.71 11.18 6.69
N GLY A 207 14.80 11.93 6.08
CA GLY A 207 14.57 13.34 6.42
C GLY A 207 14.12 13.51 7.87
N ALA A 208 13.14 12.72 8.29
CA ALA A 208 12.68 12.73 9.68
C ALA A 208 13.75 12.20 10.65
N ALA A 209 14.56 11.20 10.24
CA ALA A 209 15.68 10.71 11.02
C ALA A 209 16.78 11.76 11.23
N GLY A 210 17.15 12.48 10.17
CA GLY A 210 18.11 13.58 10.23
C GLY A 210 17.64 14.69 11.17
N LEU A 211 16.36 15.04 11.09
CA LEU A 211 15.74 15.98 12.01
C LEU A 211 15.80 15.48 13.47
N GLY A 212 15.40 14.23 13.71
CA GLY A 212 15.47 13.61 15.03
C GLY A 212 16.90 13.56 15.59
N TYR A 213 17.89 13.29 14.73
CA TYR A 213 19.31 13.32 15.09
C TYR A 213 19.76 14.71 15.56
N LEU A 214 19.37 15.76 14.81
CA LEU A 214 19.68 17.15 15.15
C LEU A 214 19.02 17.56 16.47
N LEU A 215 17.75 17.23 16.66
CA LEU A 215 17.03 17.47 17.93
C LEU A 215 17.71 16.77 19.11
N GLY A 216 18.16 15.52 18.94
CA GLY A 216 18.92 14.81 19.97
C GLY A 216 20.29 15.45 20.27
N GLY A 217 20.88 16.15 19.32
CA GLY A 217 22.13 16.91 19.50
C GLY A 217 21.92 18.18 20.33
N LEU A 218 20.86 18.94 20.04
CA LEU A 218 20.53 20.20 20.72
C LEU A 218 20.14 20.02 22.19
N LEU A 219 19.66 18.83 22.57
CA LEU A 219 19.27 18.50 23.94
C LEU A 219 20.45 18.02 24.81
N ARG A 220 21.68 17.97 24.28
CA ARG A 220 22.85 17.63 25.11
C ARG A 220 23.27 18.84 25.92
N PRO A 221 23.32 18.76 27.27
CA PRO A 221 23.92 19.81 28.07
C PRO A 221 25.40 19.93 27.70
N ASP A 222 25.85 21.16 27.47
CA ASP A 222 27.26 21.47 27.19
C ASP A 222 28.11 21.01 28.37
N ARG A 223 28.73 19.83 28.24
CA ARG A 223 29.73 19.34 29.20
C ARG A 223 30.91 20.31 29.34
N ALA A 224 31.15 21.14 28.32
CA ALA A 224 32.18 22.16 28.35
C ALA A 224 31.89 23.30 29.36
N ALA A 225 30.63 23.57 29.69
CA ALA A 225 30.29 24.54 30.74
C ALA A 225 30.54 23.97 32.14
N ALA A 226 30.29 22.67 32.34
CA ALA A 226 30.48 22.02 33.62
C ALA A 226 31.95 21.86 34.05
N PHE A 227 32.90 21.94 33.13
CA PHE A 227 34.34 21.90 33.45
C PHE A 227 34.95 23.28 33.69
N ARG A 228 34.23 24.37 33.36
CA ARG A 228 34.76 25.74 33.43
C ARG A 228 34.44 26.45 34.75
N ASP A 229 33.50 25.92 35.52
CA ASP A 229 33.06 26.46 36.82
C ASP A 229 33.46 25.54 38.00
N ASP A 230 34.55 24.77 37.89
CA ASP A 230 35.17 24.13 39.07
C ASP A 230 36.38 24.98 39.52
N PRO A 231 36.18 26.03 40.34
CA PRO A 231 37.24 26.92 40.80
C PRO A 231 38.21 26.28 41.80
N ASP A 232 37.96 25.04 42.24
CA ASP A 232 38.75 24.35 43.26
C ASP A 232 39.67 23.25 42.71
N LEU A 233 39.90 23.18 41.39
CA LEU A 233 40.94 22.30 40.86
C LEU A 233 42.31 22.85 41.28
N PRO A 234 43.06 22.15 42.15
CA PRO A 234 44.36 22.62 42.61
C PRO A 234 45.32 22.72 41.42
N GLU A 235 45.98 23.87 41.31
CA GLU A 235 46.86 24.29 40.20
C GLU A 235 48.14 23.43 40.05
N ASP A 236 48.27 22.33 40.78
CA ASP A 236 49.58 21.73 41.10
C ASP A 236 49.73 20.24 40.75
N ILE A 237 48.94 19.73 39.79
CA ILE A 237 49.21 18.41 39.20
C ILE A 237 49.73 18.61 37.78
N ALA A 238 51.02 18.91 37.68
CA ALA A 238 51.77 18.74 36.46
C ALA A 238 51.53 17.30 35.93
N PRO A 239 51.16 17.11 34.66
CA PRO A 239 50.96 15.79 34.11
C PRO A 239 52.32 15.07 34.10
N THR A 240 52.53 14.17 35.07
CA THR A 240 53.53 13.12 34.96
C THR A 240 53.16 12.31 33.73
N LEU A 241 53.89 12.56 32.65
CA LEU A 241 53.87 11.78 31.43
C LEU A 241 54.33 10.37 31.78
N VAL A 242 53.41 9.51 32.24
CA VAL A 242 53.70 8.10 32.46
C VAL A 242 53.80 7.46 31.08
N ASP A 243 55.04 7.30 30.63
CA ASP A 243 55.43 6.56 29.45
C ASP A 243 55.01 5.08 29.61
N HIS A 244 53.80 4.76 29.15
CA HIS A 244 53.34 3.38 29.03
C HIS A 244 53.96 2.76 27.79
N ARG A 245 55.15 2.17 28.00
CA ARG A 245 55.79 1.23 27.07
C ARG A 245 54.80 0.13 26.67
N PRO A 246 54.50 -0.07 25.38
CA PRO A 246 53.71 -1.21 24.93
C PRO A 246 54.53 -2.50 25.11
N GLY A 247 53.98 -3.45 25.86
CA GLY A 247 54.54 -4.80 25.99
C GLY A 247 54.49 -5.58 24.67
N PRO A 248 55.40 -6.55 24.45
CA PRO A 248 55.48 -7.31 23.22
C PRO A 248 54.22 -8.15 22.98
N MET A 249 53.69 -8.06 21.75
CA MET A 249 52.63 -8.92 21.23
C MET A 249 53.06 -10.38 21.27
N VAL A 250 52.35 -11.19 22.05
CA VAL A 250 52.37 -12.66 21.91
C VAL A 250 51.51 -13.01 20.71
N ALA A 251 52.17 -13.52 19.66
CA ALA A 251 51.52 -14.08 18.48
C ALA A 251 50.74 -15.35 18.88
N ALA A 252 49.42 -15.25 18.94
CA ALA A 252 48.54 -16.41 19.05
C ALA A 252 48.42 -17.07 17.67
N SER A 253 48.96 -18.27 17.57
CA SER A 253 48.86 -19.17 16.43
C SER A 253 47.39 -19.43 16.06
N ALA A 254 47.06 -19.23 14.79
CA ALA A 254 45.79 -19.63 14.20
C ALA A 254 45.74 -21.15 14.02
N PRO A 255 44.68 -21.86 14.48
CA PRO A 255 44.44 -23.21 14.04
C PRO A 255 43.85 -23.22 12.63
N ALA A 256 44.40 -24.12 11.82
CA ALA A 256 43.99 -24.42 10.47
C ALA A 256 42.60 -25.09 10.40
N ALA A 257 41.90 -24.80 9.31
CA ALA A 257 40.97 -25.64 8.58
C ALA A 257 39.79 -26.30 9.34
N LEU A 258 38.58 -25.80 9.06
CA LEU A 258 37.42 -26.66 8.85
C LEU A 258 36.68 -26.23 7.58
N ARG A 259 36.72 -27.13 6.60
CA ARG A 259 35.92 -27.10 5.36
C ARG A 259 34.44 -26.94 5.73
N SER A 260 33.81 -25.85 5.28
CA SER A 260 32.34 -25.81 5.20
C SER A 260 31.92 -26.67 4.01
N ALA A 261 31.40 -27.86 4.32
CA ALA A 261 30.61 -28.63 3.38
C ALA A 261 29.38 -27.81 2.98
N ARG A 262 29.20 -27.66 1.67
CA ARG A 262 28.00 -27.11 1.04
C ARG A 262 26.82 -28.03 1.39
N PRO A 263 25.75 -27.54 2.04
CA PRO A 263 24.55 -28.35 2.23
C PRO A 263 23.89 -28.56 0.88
N GLU A 264 23.71 -29.83 0.52
CA GLU A 264 22.84 -30.28 -0.55
C GLU A 264 21.39 -29.90 -0.21
N PRO A 265 20.61 -29.31 -1.13
CA PRO A 265 19.23 -28.95 -0.85
C PRO A 265 18.41 -30.23 -0.65
N PRO A 266 17.64 -30.36 0.45
CA PRO A 266 16.77 -31.51 0.62
C PRO A 266 15.71 -31.53 -0.50
N ALA A 267 15.44 -32.74 -0.99
CA ALA A 267 14.43 -33.03 -1.98
C ALA A 267 13.08 -32.39 -1.62
N SER A 268 12.47 -31.77 -2.63
CA SER A 268 11.13 -31.20 -2.61
C SER A 268 10.14 -32.19 -1.99
N SER A 269 9.76 -31.95 -0.74
CA SER A 269 8.63 -32.61 -0.11
C SER A 269 7.39 -31.90 -0.62
N GLN A 270 6.71 -32.51 -1.58
CA GLN A 270 5.39 -32.08 -2.03
C GLN A 270 4.48 -31.96 -0.80
N PRO A 271 3.85 -30.80 -0.53
CA PRO A 271 2.92 -30.68 0.58
C PRO A 271 1.75 -31.65 0.36
N PRO A 272 1.25 -32.32 1.42
CA PRO A 272 0.05 -33.13 1.29
C PRO A 272 -1.09 -32.25 0.77
N THR A 273 -1.77 -32.74 -0.25
CA THR A 273 -2.98 -32.16 -0.84
C THR A 273 -3.98 -31.97 0.31
N ARG A 274 -4.07 -30.74 0.81
CA ARG A 274 -5.03 -30.38 1.85
C ARG A 274 -6.40 -30.46 1.19
N SER A 275 -7.15 -31.53 1.46
CA SER A 275 -8.58 -31.60 1.16
C SER A 275 -9.22 -30.37 1.78
N GLY A 276 -9.52 -29.36 0.95
CA GLY A 276 -10.17 -28.14 1.38
C GLY A 276 -11.50 -28.50 2.04
N PRO A 277 -11.94 -27.74 3.08
CA PRO A 277 -13.27 -27.90 3.62
C PRO A 277 -14.28 -27.81 2.48
N ALA A 278 -15.31 -28.66 2.52
CA ALA A 278 -16.42 -28.62 1.57
C ALA A 278 -16.87 -27.16 1.41
N VAL A 279 -16.85 -26.67 0.17
CA VAL A 279 -17.33 -25.34 -0.19
C VAL A 279 -18.78 -25.27 0.29
N VAL A 280 -18.99 -24.61 1.43
CA VAL A 280 -20.31 -24.26 1.90
C VAL A 280 -20.88 -23.34 0.82
N PRO A 281 -22.02 -23.68 0.19
CA PRO A 281 -22.63 -22.82 -0.80
C PRO A 281 -22.75 -21.41 -0.23
N PRO A 282 -22.33 -20.36 -0.96
CA PRO A 282 -22.40 -19.00 -0.46
C PRO A 282 -23.84 -18.72 -0.03
N GLU A 283 -23.98 -18.21 1.19
CA GLU A 283 -25.26 -17.85 1.78
C GLU A 283 -26.00 -16.91 0.82
N ALA A 284 -27.26 -17.24 0.50
CA ALA A 284 -28.02 -16.48 -0.49
C ALA A 284 -28.13 -15.02 -0.05
N ALA A 285 -27.49 -14.12 -0.81
CA ALA A 285 -27.49 -12.70 -0.51
C ALA A 285 -28.94 -12.18 -0.40
N ALA A 286 -29.22 -11.43 0.68
CA ALA A 286 -30.53 -10.84 0.90
C ALA A 286 -30.88 -9.86 -0.25
N PRO A 287 -32.17 -9.72 -0.61
CA PRO A 287 -32.61 -8.76 -1.63
C PRO A 287 -32.16 -7.33 -1.33
N TYR A 288 -31.78 -6.57 -2.35
CA TYR A 288 -31.30 -5.20 -2.22
C TYR A 288 -31.75 -4.31 -3.39
N TRP A 289 -31.82 -3.00 -3.17
CA TRP A 289 -32.12 -2.03 -4.22
C TRP A 289 -30.89 -1.74 -5.09
N CYS A 290 -31.05 -1.84 -6.40
CA CYS A 290 -30.02 -1.56 -7.39
C CYS A 290 -30.50 -0.53 -8.43
N TYR A 291 -29.56 0.05 -9.17
CA TYR A 291 -29.83 0.93 -10.30
C TYR A 291 -28.92 0.57 -11.47
N VAL A 292 -29.29 1.01 -12.68
CA VAL A 292 -28.47 0.84 -13.89
C VAL A 292 -27.98 2.19 -14.39
N LEU A 293 -26.77 2.22 -14.96
CA LEU A 293 -26.17 3.43 -15.53
C LEU A 293 -26.47 3.60 -17.03
N ALA A 294 -26.89 2.52 -17.71
CA ALA A 294 -27.29 2.51 -19.11
C ALA A 294 -28.60 1.72 -19.27
N GLU A 295 -29.20 1.74 -20.46
CA GLU A 295 -30.33 0.87 -20.78
C GLU A 295 -29.84 -0.59 -20.83
N VAL A 296 -30.53 -1.50 -20.12
CA VAL A 296 -30.13 -2.91 -19.98
C VAL A 296 -31.31 -3.81 -20.30
N ASP A 297 -31.11 -4.76 -21.20
CA ASP A 297 -32.11 -5.79 -21.50
C ASP A 297 -32.21 -6.79 -20.34
N VAL A 298 -33.45 -7.11 -19.97
CA VAL A 298 -33.79 -8.12 -18.96
C VAL A 298 -34.22 -9.38 -19.69
N PHE A 299 -33.56 -10.49 -19.40
CA PHE A 299 -33.83 -11.80 -20.00
C PHE A 299 -34.81 -12.62 -19.17
N ASP A 300 -35.63 -13.43 -19.82
CA ASP A 300 -36.59 -14.33 -19.16
C ASP A 300 -35.89 -15.29 -18.19
N LEU A 301 -36.56 -15.64 -17.09
CA LEU A 301 -36.02 -16.53 -16.06
C LEU A 301 -35.79 -17.97 -16.54
N THR A 302 -36.55 -18.40 -17.54
CA THR A 302 -36.53 -19.76 -18.09
C THR A 302 -35.83 -19.78 -19.44
N ASP A 303 -36.08 -18.78 -20.28
CA ASP A 303 -35.50 -18.63 -21.62
C ASP A 303 -34.55 -17.42 -21.69
N HIS A 304 -33.29 -17.65 -21.37
CA HIS A 304 -32.25 -16.61 -21.36
C HIS A 304 -31.96 -15.97 -22.73
N THR A 305 -32.65 -16.36 -23.80
CA THR A 305 -32.55 -15.70 -25.12
C THR A 305 -33.64 -14.66 -25.35
N ARG A 306 -34.72 -14.72 -24.56
CA ARG A 306 -35.88 -13.85 -24.71
C ARG A 306 -35.77 -12.63 -23.81
N ILE A 307 -35.83 -11.44 -24.40
CA ILE A 307 -35.91 -10.18 -23.66
C ILE A 307 -37.36 -9.96 -23.20
N VAL A 308 -37.56 -9.74 -21.91
CA VAL A 308 -38.88 -9.56 -21.27
C VAL A 308 -39.13 -8.14 -20.77
N ALA A 309 -38.07 -7.38 -20.51
CA ALA A 309 -38.15 -5.97 -20.12
C ALA A 309 -36.85 -5.22 -20.46
N ARG A 310 -36.84 -3.91 -20.30
CA ARG A 310 -35.63 -3.08 -20.32
C ARG A 310 -35.57 -2.17 -19.11
N LEU A 311 -34.44 -2.21 -18.42
CA LEU A 311 -34.15 -1.31 -17.31
C LEU A 311 -33.65 0.01 -17.88
N ARG A 312 -34.27 1.11 -17.45
CA ARG A 312 -33.87 2.48 -17.80
C ARG A 312 -32.86 3.04 -16.79
N PRO A 313 -31.87 3.82 -17.26
CA PRO A 313 -30.91 4.49 -16.39
C PRO A 313 -31.60 5.50 -15.47
N GLY A 314 -31.07 5.64 -14.25
CA GLY A 314 -31.60 6.55 -13.23
C GLY A 314 -32.86 6.06 -12.50
N SER A 315 -33.33 4.84 -12.78
CA SER A 315 -34.42 4.18 -12.04
C SER A 315 -33.89 3.11 -11.09
N TRP A 316 -34.64 2.85 -10.03
CA TRP A 316 -34.31 1.84 -9.02
C TRP A 316 -35.11 0.55 -9.22
N TYR A 317 -34.44 -0.57 -9.03
CA TYR A 317 -34.99 -1.91 -9.18
C TYR A 317 -34.63 -2.78 -7.99
N LEU A 318 -35.43 -3.81 -7.71
CA LEU A 318 -35.15 -4.73 -6.62
C LEU A 318 -34.34 -5.92 -7.16
N CYS A 319 -33.09 -6.03 -6.75
CA CYS A 319 -32.24 -7.19 -7.00
C CYS A 319 -32.54 -8.27 -5.96
N LYS A 320 -33.15 -9.39 -6.38
CA LYS A 320 -33.64 -10.43 -5.48
C LYS A 320 -32.55 -11.42 -5.07
N ARG A 321 -31.64 -11.74 -5.99
CA ARG A 321 -30.51 -12.65 -5.78
C ARG A 321 -29.49 -12.52 -6.90
N GLU A 322 -28.27 -12.98 -6.64
CA GLU A 322 -27.20 -13.12 -7.62
C GLU A 322 -26.80 -14.58 -7.76
N ILE A 323 -26.57 -15.02 -8.99
CA ILE A 323 -26.06 -16.36 -9.29
C ILE A 323 -24.95 -16.21 -10.33
N GLY A 324 -23.70 -16.35 -9.90
CA GLY A 324 -22.53 -16.16 -10.76
C GLY A 324 -22.48 -14.75 -11.35
N ALA A 325 -22.49 -14.66 -12.69
CA ALA A 325 -22.43 -13.40 -13.44
C ALA A 325 -23.81 -12.76 -13.69
N TRP A 326 -24.87 -13.27 -13.05
CA TRP A 326 -26.24 -12.84 -13.29
C TRP A 326 -26.94 -12.34 -12.02
N ALA A 327 -27.74 -11.29 -12.19
CA ALA A 327 -28.56 -10.68 -11.16
C ALA A 327 -30.05 -10.85 -11.52
N HIS A 328 -30.84 -11.38 -10.58
CA HIS A 328 -32.29 -11.51 -10.74
C HIS A 328 -32.95 -10.21 -10.30
N VAL A 329 -33.55 -9.48 -11.24
CA VAL A 329 -34.07 -8.13 -11.00
C VAL A 329 -35.57 -8.08 -11.24
N ALA A 330 -36.29 -7.40 -10.34
CA ALA A 330 -37.70 -7.05 -10.49
C ALA A 330 -37.81 -5.72 -11.26
N SER A 331 -38.39 -5.74 -12.47
CA SER A 331 -38.47 -4.55 -13.34
C SER A 331 -39.60 -3.56 -12.96
N GLY A 332 -40.19 -3.69 -11.76
CA GLY A 332 -41.34 -2.92 -11.31
C GLY A 332 -42.65 -3.60 -11.69
N ASP A 333 -43.42 -2.98 -12.58
CA ASP A 333 -44.69 -3.52 -13.09
C ASP A 333 -44.50 -4.60 -14.18
N GLY A 334 -43.28 -4.77 -14.67
CA GLY A 334 -42.92 -5.78 -15.66
C GLY A 334 -42.54 -7.13 -15.07
N PRO A 335 -42.36 -8.16 -15.91
CA PRO A 335 -41.86 -9.46 -15.47
C PRO A 335 -40.47 -9.33 -14.83
N ASP A 336 -40.21 -10.18 -13.85
CA ASP A 336 -38.87 -10.41 -13.31
C ASP A 336 -37.99 -11.05 -14.39
N GLY A 337 -36.67 -10.82 -14.29
CA GLY A 337 -35.74 -11.52 -15.16
C GLY A 337 -34.28 -11.38 -14.76
N TRP A 338 -33.40 -11.92 -15.61
CA TRP A 338 -31.96 -11.90 -15.41
C TRP A 338 -31.32 -10.74 -16.17
N VAL A 339 -30.41 -10.04 -15.49
CA VAL A 339 -29.49 -9.09 -16.11
C VAL A 339 -28.06 -9.46 -15.76
N ALA A 340 -27.10 -9.05 -16.59
CA ALA A 340 -25.69 -9.24 -16.27
C ALA A 340 -25.36 -8.48 -14.97
N ARG A 341 -24.70 -9.15 -14.02
CA ARG A 341 -24.33 -8.57 -12.71
C ARG A 341 -23.54 -7.28 -12.87
N GLY A 342 -22.65 -7.21 -13.85
CA GLY A 342 -21.84 -6.01 -14.13
C GLY A 342 -22.63 -4.80 -14.61
N SER A 343 -23.92 -4.97 -14.97
CA SER A 343 -24.79 -3.89 -15.45
C SER A 343 -25.61 -3.25 -14.33
N VAL A 344 -25.62 -3.82 -13.12
CA VAL A 344 -26.35 -3.31 -11.96
C VAL A 344 -25.39 -2.78 -10.90
N HIS A 345 -25.78 -1.67 -10.27
CA HIS A 345 -25.02 -1.01 -9.22
C HIS A 345 -25.83 -0.99 -7.93
N ARG A 346 -25.15 -1.28 -6.81
CA ARG A 346 -25.74 -1.27 -5.48
C ARG A 346 -25.53 0.09 -4.82
N GLN A 347 -26.53 0.56 -4.05
CA GLN A 347 -26.28 1.67 -3.12
C GLN A 347 -25.53 1.12 -1.91
N GLY A 348 -24.30 1.57 -1.71
CA GLY A 348 -23.55 1.39 -0.47
C GLY A 348 -24.06 2.28 0.65
#